data_AF-A0AAV0UHC8-F1
#
_entry.id   AF-A0AAV0UHC8-F1
#
_cell.length_a   1.000
_cell.length_b   1.000
_cell.length_c   1.000
_cell.angle_alpha   90.00
_cell.angle_beta   90.00
_cell.angle_gamma   90.00
#
_symmetry.space_group_name_H-M   'P 1'
#
loop_
_entity.id
_entity.type
_entity.pdbx_description
1 polymer ?
#
loop_
_entity_poly.entity_id
_entity_poly.type
_entity_poly.pdbx_seq_one_letter_code
_entity_poly.pdbx_strand_id
1 'polypeptide(L)'
;MREGIATLQSLYERAGSSFSDGPSPSGAPCRTVRQGRERRLSVGPEVPSYPPKADSHATGRDNSSDVPSPRGALGKPCPILSSDLAAELDGFARVTRELRCDVDHERDKRRRLEDIVRQLGFDHERSRANNAVALLENERLLLSLSNELATARQEIVQYHGKISSLHDQISNLVRDNKNMKGILESNGYLRRSKKPRTERTDEDVPRKT
;
A
#
# COMPACT_ATOMS: atom_id res chain seq x y z
N MET A 1 11.00 -0.45 -21.94
CA MET A 1 10.70 0.72 -21.10
C MET A 1 9.49 1.54 -21.57
N ARG A 2 9.01 1.42 -22.83
CA ARG A 2 7.81 2.14 -23.32
C ARG A 2 6.48 1.38 -23.17
N GLU A 3 6.53 0.08 -22.86
CA GLU A 3 5.33 -0.76 -22.76
C GLU A 3 4.61 -0.66 -21.41
N GLY A 4 5.29 -0.23 -20.34
CA GLY A 4 4.68 -0.11 -19.00
C GLY A 4 3.77 1.10 -18.81
N ILE A 5 3.83 2.10 -19.70
CA ILE A 5 3.03 3.34 -19.59
C ILE A 5 1.64 3.14 -20.20
N ALA A 6 1.53 2.36 -21.28
CA ALA A 6 0.25 2.06 -21.93
C ALA A 6 -0.72 1.30 -21.00
N THR A 7 -0.19 0.47 -20.11
CA THR A 7 -0.98 -0.32 -19.15
C THR A 7 -1.60 0.52 -18.03
N LEU A 8 -0.92 1.57 -17.59
CA LEU A 8 -1.42 2.46 -16.53
C LEU A 8 -2.55 3.37 -17.03
N GLN A 9 -2.45 3.89 -18.24
CA GLN A 9 -3.52 4.70 -18.84
C GLN A 9 -4.79 3.86 -19.10
N SER A 10 -4.63 2.61 -19.55
CA SER A 10 -5.77 1.71 -19.77
C SER A 10 -6.50 1.30 -18.48
N LEU A 11 -5.78 1.20 -17.35
CA LEU A 11 -6.39 0.96 -16.04
C LEU A 11 -7.18 2.18 -15.52
N TYR A 12 -6.75 3.40 -15.85
CA TYR A 12 -7.42 4.62 -15.42
C TYR A 12 -8.71 4.91 -16.21
N GLU A 13 -8.72 4.65 -17.53
CA GLU A 13 -9.94 4.84 -18.34
C GLU A 13 -11.07 3.86 -17.97
N ARG A 14 -10.72 2.65 -17.50
CA ARG A 14 -11.70 1.66 -17.06
C ARG A 14 -12.41 2.03 -15.75
N ALA A 15 -11.86 2.95 -14.96
CA ALA A 15 -12.40 3.35 -13.67
C ALA A 15 -13.48 4.46 -13.77
N GLY A 16 -13.80 4.96 -14.97
CA GLY A 16 -14.87 5.94 -15.18
C GLY A 16 -14.66 7.29 -14.48
N SER A 17 -13.43 7.59 -14.04
CA SER A 17 -13.10 8.84 -13.37
C SER A 17 -12.68 9.87 -14.43
N SER A 18 -13.65 10.60 -14.96
CA SER A 18 -13.36 11.77 -15.79
C SER A 18 -12.82 12.89 -14.89
N PHE A 19 -11.64 13.39 -15.24
CA PHE A 19 -11.15 14.65 -14.68
C PHE A 19 -12.09 15.77 -15.15
N SER A 20 -12.74 16.42 -14.20
CA SER A 20 -13.47 17.66 -14.43
C SER A 20 -12.46 18.75 -14.79
N ASP A 21 -12.30 19.03 -16.09
CA ASP A 21 -11.67 20.25 -16.59
C ASP A 21 -12.56 21.45 -16.27
N GLY A 22 -12.19 22.20 -15.24
CA GLY A 22 -12.84 23.46 -14.89
C GLY A 22 -12.01 24.29 -13.91
N PRO A 23 -11.56 25.50 -14.26
CA PRO A 23 -10.74 26.34 -13.40
C PRO A 23 -11.63 27.10 -12.41
N SER A 24 -11.18 27.23 -11.17
CA SER A 24 -11.72 28.24 -10.25
C SER A 24 -10.60 28.87 -9.43
N PRO A 25 -10.28 30.16 -9.68
CA PRO A 25 -9.31 30.91 -8.92
C PRO A 25 -10.06 31.57 -7.74
N SER A 26 -9.86 31.06 -6.54
CA SER A 26 -10.19 31.81 -5.33
C SER A 26 -8.95 31.90 -4.47
N GLY A 27 -8.26 33.02 -4.61
CA GLY A 27 -7.11 33.37 -3.80
C GLY A 27 -7.51 33.49 -2.34
N ALA A 28 -6.91 32.64 -1.51
CA ALA A 28 -6.76 32.88 -0.09
C ALA A 28 -5.36 32.37 0.32
N PRO A 29 -4.50 33.21 0.92
CA PRO A 29 -3.18 32.81 1.34
C PRO A 29 -3.26 32.10 2.68
N CYS A 30 -3.31 30.76 2.66
CA CYS A 30 -3.16 29.97 3.88
C CYS A 30 -1.69 29.97 4.33
N ARG A 31 -1.32 30.99 5.11
CA ARG A 31 -0.17 30.92 6.01
C ARG A 31 -0.56 30.00 7.16
N THR A 32 0.02 28.80 7.21
CA THR A 32 0.22 28.11 8.49
C THR A 32 1.69 27.92 8.74
N VAL A 33 2.11 28.69 9.74
CA VAL A 33 3.39 28.72 10.43
C VAL A 33 3.92 27.32 10.70
N ARG A 34 5.17 27.16 10.28
CA ARG A 34 6.11 26.12 10.65
C ARG A 34 6.37 26.24 12.16
N GLN A 35 5.80 25.37 12.98
CA GLN A 35 6.28 25.12 14.33
C GLN A 35 6.88 23.73 14.37
N GLY A 36 8.21 23.69 14.38
CA GLY A 36 8.95 22.49 14.75
C GLY A 36 8.63 22.16 16.20
N ARG A 37 8.43 20.88 16.49
CA ARG A 37 8.52 20.39 17.85
C ARG A 37 9.44 19.18 17.87
N GLU A 38 10.51 19.38 18.61
CA GLU A 38 11.57 18.44 18.89
C GLU A 38 11.04 17.16 19.54
N ARG A 39 11.80 16.10 19.30
CA ARG A 39 11.66 14.77 19.87
C ARG A 39 11.57 14.84 21.40
N ARG A 40 10.57 14.15 21.97
CA ARG A 40 10.73 13.43 23.23
C ARG A 40 10.33 11.97 23.02
N LEU A 41 11.33 11.11 23.15
CA LEU A 41 11.20 9.67 23.31
C LEU A 41 10.74 9.35 24.75
N SER A 42 10.17 8.16 24.90
CA SER A 42 9.92 7.42 26.15
C SER A 42 8.59 7.67 26.86
N VAL A 43 7.55 6.97 26.39
CA VAL A 43 6.50 6.40 27.25
C VAL A 43 6.34 4.95 26.79
N GLY A 44 6.61 4.00 27.70
CA GLY A 44 6.47 2.57 27.44
C GLY A 44 4.99 2.18 27.23
N PRO A 45 4.71 0.99 26.68
CA PRO A 45 3.34 0.54 26.47
C PRO A 45 2.69 0.32 27.83
N GLU A 46 1.81 1.25 28.21
CA GLU A 46 0.87 1.09 29.31
C GLU A 46 -0.09 -0.05 28.93
N VAL A 47 0.12 -1.19 29.58
CA VAL A 47 -0.68 -2.41 29.42
C VAL A 47 -2.12 -2.09 29.83
N PRO A 48 -3.14 -2.33 28.98
CA PRO A 48 -4.52 -2.20 29.38
C PRO A 48 -4.82 -3.20 30.51
N SER A 49 -5.01 -2.67 31.72
CA SER A 49 -5.48 -3.44 32.87
C SER A 49 -6.95 -3.79 32.66
N TYR A 50 -7.21 -4.98 32.11
CA TYR A 50 -8.56 -5.53 32.09
C TYR A 50 -8.91 -6.07 33.49
N PRO A 51 -10.12 -5.81 34.01
CA PRO A 51 -10.58 -6.45 35.23
C PRO A 51 -10.73 -7.97 35.01
N PRO A 52 -10.46 -8.80 36.04
CA PRO A 52 -10.63 -10.23 35.94
C PRO A 52 -12.10 -10.58 35.68
N LYS A 53 -12.35 -11.36 34.62
CA LYS A 53 -13.66 -11.96 34.36
C LYS A 53 -14.03 -12.86 35.54
N ALA A 54 -15.15 -12.56 36.17
CA ALA A 54 -15.76 -13.42 37.17
C ALA A 54 -16.15 -14.75 36.52
N ASP A 55 -15.44 -15.82 36.88
CA ASP A 55 -15.87 -17.20 36.65
C ASP A 55 -17.12 -17.46 37.49
N SER A 56 -18.28 -17.29 36.86
CA SER A 56 -19.56 -17.74 37.42
C SER A 56 -19.68 -19.25 37.20
N HIS A 57 -19.04 -20.01 38.08
CA HIS A 57 -19.37 -21.42 38.27
C HIS A 57 -20.78 -21.52 38.84
N ALA A 58 -21.76 -21.73 37.96
CA ALA A 58 -23.08 -22.21 38.35
C ALA A 58 -22.97 -23.70 38.71
N THR A 59 -22.61 -23.98 39.96
CA THR A 59 -22.81 -25.29 40.58
C THR A 59 -24.31 -25.50 40.73
N GLY A 60 -24.91 -26.08 39.69
CA GLY A 60 -26.31 -26.47 39.64
C GLY A 60 -26.57 -27.63 40.58
N ARG A 61 -26.91 -27.27 41.81
CA ARG A 61 -27.40 -28.06 42.94
C ARG A 61 -28.37 -29.17 42.51
N ASP A 62 -28.07 -30.38 42.99
CA ASP A 62 -28.92 -31.57 42.91
C ASP A 62 -30.32 -31.31 43.47
N ASN A 63 -31.31 -31.35 42.60
CA ASN A 63 -32.72 -31.45 42.98
C ASN A 63 -33.13 -32.92 42.94
N SER A 64 -32.66 -33.70 43.91
CA SER A 64 -33.28 -34.97 44.26
C SER A 64 -34.64 -34.66 44.88
N SER A 65 -35.68 -34.63 44.05
CA SER A 65 -37.06 -34.63 44.54
C SER A 65 -37.47 -36.08 44.75
N ASP A 66 -37.56 -36.46 46.03
CA ASP A 66 -38.23 -37.68 46.47
C ASP A 66 -39.67 -37.65 45.98
N VAL A 67 -39.93 -38.42 44.92
CA VAL A 67 -41.28 -38.69 44.44
C VAL A 67 -41.90 -39.72 45.39
N PRO A 68 -43.03 -39.42 46.07
CA PRO A 68 -43.73 -40.44 46.83
C PRO A 68 -44.32 -41.47 45.86
N SER A 69 -43.83 -42.71 45.98
CA SER A 69 -44.32 -43.88 45.27
C SER A 69 -45.75 -44.23 45.73
N PRO A 70 -46.78 -44.18 44.86
CA PRO A 70 -48.12 -44.60 45.25
C PRO A 70 -48.24 -46.11 44.99
N ARG A 71 -47.73 -46.94 45.91
CA ARG A 71 -48.15 -48.34 45.98
C ARG A 71 -49.28 -48.48 46.97
N GLY A 72 -50.50 -48.62 46.46
CA GLY A 72 -51.61 -49.12 47.28
C GLY A 72 -53.01 -48.68 46.88
N ALA A 73 -53.42 -48.92 45.64
CA ALA A 73 -54.85 -49.12 45.35
C ALA A 73 -55.02 -49.92 44.07
N LEU A 74 -55.48 -51.17 44.20
CA LEU A 74 -56.16 -51.90 43.13
C LEU A 74 -57.46 -51.15 42.80
N GLY A 75 -57.33 -50.11 41.98
CA GLY A 75 -58.42 -49.43 41.31
C GLY A 75 -58.34 -49.80 39.84
N LYS A 76 -59.34 -50.57 39.40
CA LYS A 76 -59.85 -50.79 38.03
C LYS A 76 -59.10 -50.04 36.91
N PRO A 77 -58.73 -50.70 35.79
CA PRO A 77 -58.21 -49.98 34.64
C PRO A 77 -59.28 -49.01 34.17
N CYS A 78 -59.05 -47.70 34.32
CA CYS A 78 -59.85 -46.71 33.64
C CYS A 78 -59.57 -46.86 32.15
N PRO A 79 -60.55 -47.29 31.33
CA PRO A 79 -60.46 -47.02 29.91
C PRO A 79 -60.71 -45.52 29.73
N ILE A 80 -60.18 -44.95 28.65
CA ILE A 80 -60.47 -43.58 28.20
C ILE A 80 -59.56 -42.52 28.87
N LEU A 81 -58.30 -42.45 28.41
CA LEU A 81 -57.82 -41.13 27.98
C LEU A 81 -58.79 -40.69 26.89
N SER A 82 -59.47 -39.55 27.05
CA SER A 82 -60.33 -39.00 26.00
C SER A 82 -59.52 -38.96 24.70
N SER A 83 -60.10 -39.44 23.59
CA SER A 83 -59.46 -39.45 22.27
C SER A 83 -58.88 -38.08 21.89
N ASP A 84 -59.46 -37.01 22.43
CA ASP A 84 -59.05 -35.63 22.21
C ASP A 84 -57.67 -35.33 22.81
N LEU A 85 -57.38 -35.83 24.02
CA LEU A 85 -56.09 -35.61 24.69
C LEU A 85 -54.95 -36.36 23.97
N ALA A 86 -55.25 -37.53 23.39
CA ALA A 86 -54.28 -38.29 22.60
C ALA A 86 -53.99 -37.61 21.26
N ALA A 87 -55.00 -37.03 20.61
CA ALA A 87 -54.84 -36.27 19.36
C ALA A 87 -54.05 -34.97 19.58
N GLU A 88 -54.31 -34.25 20.66
CA GLU A 88 -53.52 -33.06 21.03
C GLU A 88 -52.04 -33.40 21.28
N LEU A 89 -51.76 -34.50 21.98
CA LEU A 89 -50.39 -34.95 22.24
C LEU A 89 -49.65 -35.34 20.93
N ASP A 90 -50.32 -36.00 19.97
CA ASP A 90 -49.74 -36.26 18.65
C ASP A 90 -49.46 -34.95 17.89
N GLY A 91 -50.37 -33.98 17.98
CA GLY A 91 -50.18 -32.64 17.43
C GLY A 91 -48.94 -31.96 18.00
N PHE A 92 -48.77 -31.96 19.33
CA PHE A 92 -47.57 -31.43 19.97
C PHE A 92 -46.30 -32.19 19.57
N ALA A 93 -46.37 -33.51 19.43
CA ALA A 93 -45.22 -34.31 19.00
C ALA A 93 -44.78 -33.96 17.57
N ARG A 94 -45.72 -33.67 16.66
CA ARG A 94 -45.43 -33.22 15.29
C ARG A 94 -44.76 -31.85 15.27
N VAL A 95 -45.36 -30.86 15.94
CA VAL A 95 -44.79 -29.51 16.03
C VAL A 95 -43.40 -29.54 16.67
N THR A 96 -43.23 -30.33 17.73
CA THR A 96 -41.92 -30.50 18.37
C THR A 96 -40.89 -31.10 17.42
N ARG A 97 -41.28 -32.04 16.55
CA ARG A 97 -40.39 -32.64 15.56
C ARG A 97 -40.00 -31.64 14.47
N GLU A 98 -40.95 -30.88 13.95
CA GLU A 98 -40.71 -29.85 12.93
C GLU A 98 -39.75 -28.78 13.45
N LEU A 99 -40.00 -28.24 14.65
CA LEU A 99 -39.12 -27.28 15.28
C LEU A 99 -37.70 -27.81 15.49
N ARG A 100 -37.54 -29.11 15.82
CA ARG A 100 -36.21 -29.73 15.91
C ARG A 100 -35.50 -29.75 14.56
N CYS A 101 -36.20 -30.14 13.49
CA CYS A 101 -35.64 -30.14 12.15
C CYS A 101 -35.21 -28.73 11.71
N ASP A 102 -36.03 -27.71 11.97
CA ASP A 102 -35.70 -26.32 11.65
C ASP A 102 -34.48 -25.82 12.42
N VAL A 103 -34.41 -26.12 13.73
CA VAL A 103 -33.25 -25.76 14.57
C VAL A 103 -31.98 -26.43 14.06
N ASP A 104 -32.04 -27.71 13.69
CA ASP A 104 -30.88 -28.44 13.18
C ASP A 104 -30.44 -27.91 11.80
N HIS A 105 -31.39 -27.53 10.94
CA HIS A 105 -31.10 -26.88 9.67
C HIS A 105 -30.41 -25.52 9.85
N GLU A 106 -30.90 -24.69 10.78
CA GLU A 106 -30.26 -23.40 11.08
C GLU A 106 -28.87 -23.58 11.72
N ARG A 107 -28.68 -24.63 12.52
CA ARG A 107 -27.34 -25.01 13.02
C ARG A 107 -26.40 -25.40 11.89
N ASP A 108 -26.88 -26.14 10.90
CA ASP A 108 -26.09 -26.50 9.71
C ASP A 108 -25.72 -25.28 8.87
N LYS A 109 -26.66 -24.37 8.63
CA LYS A 109 -26.38 -23.10 7.96
C LYS A 109 -25.34 -22.29 8.73
N ARG A 110 -25.49 -22.19 10.05
CA ARG A 110 -24.54 -21.49 10.92
C ARG A 110 -23.14 -22.10 10.79
N ARG A 111 -23.00 -23.43 10.85
CA ARG A 111 -21.70 -24.10 10.67
C ARG A 111 -21.06 -23.75 9.32
N ARG A 112 -21.83 -23.82 8.23
CA ARG A 112 -21.33 -23.46 6.88
C ARG A 112 -20.87 -22.01 6.81
N LEU A 113 -21.62 -21.08 7.42
CA LEU A 113 -21.24 -19.67 7.48
C LEU A 113 -19.97 -19.46 8.30
N GLU A 114 -19.84 -20.14 9.44
CA GLU A 114 -18.63 -20.11 10.27
C GLU A 114 -17.39 -20.57 9.49
N ASP A 115 -17.52 -21.63 8.68
CA ASP A 115 -16.44 -22.11 7.81
C ASP A 115 -16.07 -21.10 6.72
N ILE A 116 -17.07 -20.48 6.07
CA ILE A 116 -16.84 -19.42 5.07
C ILE A 116 -16.13 -18.22 5.68
N VAL A 117 -16.58 -17.74 6.85
CA VAL A 117 -15.95 -16.61 7.55
C VAL A 117 -14.50 -16.96 7.91
N ARG A 118 -14.24 -18.18 8.37
CA ARG A 118 -12.89 -18.65 8.68
C ARG A 118 -12.00 -18.65 7.43
N GLN A 119 -12.52 -19.17 6.31
CA GLN A 119 -11.81 -19.17 5.03
C GLN A 119 -11.50 -17.76 4.54
N LEU A 120 -12.47 -16.84 4.59
CA LEU A 120 -12.26 -15.43 4.24
C LEU A 120 -11.21 -14.77 5.12
N GLY A 121 -11.18 -15.10 6.42
CA GLY A 121 -10.14 -14.64 7.34
C GLY A 121 -8.75 -15.11 6.93
N PHE A 122 -8.60 -16.39 6.56
CA PHE A 122 -7.33 -16.92 6.05
C PHE A 122 -6.89 -16.24 4.75
N ASP A 123 -7.80 -16.06 3.80
CA ASP A 123 -7.50 -15.45 2.50
C ASP A 123 -7.14 -13.96 2.63
N HIS A 124 -7.81 -13.25 3.55
CA HIS A 124 -7.47 -11.87 3.88
C HIS A 124 -6.07 -11.77 4.50
N GLU A 125 -5.75 -12.60 5.49
CA GLU A 125 -4.44 -12.57 6.14
C GLU A 125 -3.32 -12.98 5.17
N ARG A 126 -3.57 -13.96 4.30
CA ARG A 126 -2.64 -14.34 3.23
C ARG A 126 -2.40 -13.18 2.26
N SER A 127 -3.47 -12.48 1.88
CA SER A 127 -3.36 -11.31 1.00
C SER A 127 -2.57 -10.18 1.66
N ARG A 128 -2.81 -9.93 2.95
CA ARG A 128 -2.05 -8.96 3.75
C ARG A 128 -0.57 -9.33 3.81
N ALA A 129 -0.24 -10.59 4.05
CA ALA A 129 1.14 -11.07 4.08
C ALA A 129 1.83 -10.91 2.71
N ASN A 130 1.15 -11.28 1.62
CA ASN A 130 1.68 -11.09 0.26
C ASN A 130 1.94 -9.61 -0.05
N ASN A 131 1.02 -8.72 0.36
CA ASN A 131 1.20 -7.28 0.18
C ASN A 131 2.41 -6.76 0.97
N ALA A 132 2.62 -7.23 2.20
CA ALA A 132 3.79 -6.86 3.00
C ALA A 132 5.11 -7.30 2.34
N VAL A 133 5.15 -8.51 1.77
CA VAL A 133 6.32 -9.00 1.03
C VAL A 133 6.60 -8.13 -0.19
N ALA A 134 5.57 -7.82 -1.00
CA ALA A 134 5.72 -6.98 -2.18
C ALA A 134 6.21 -5.57 -1.83
N LEU A 135 5.77 -4.99 -0.70
CA LEU A 135 6.27 -3.70 -0.22
C LEU A 135 7.77 -3.74 0.10
N LEU A 136 8.23 -4.77 0.83
CA LEU A 136 9.65 -4.93 1.16
C LEU A 136 10.52 -5.15 -0.08
N GLU A 137 10.03 -5.89 -1.07
CA GLU A 137 10.74 -6.06 -2.35
C GLU A 137 10.86 -4.74 -3.10
N ASN A 138 9.79 -3.94 -3.15
CA ASN A 138 9.81 -2.62 -3.76
C ASN A 138 10.79 -1.67 -3.05
N GLU A 139 10.82 -1.66 -1.72
CA GLU A 139 11.79 -0.87 -0.95
C GLU A 139 13.22 -1.30 -1.25
N ARG A 140 13.48 -2.61 -1.33
CA ARG A 140 14.80 -3.13 -1.68
C ARG A 140 15.23 -2.72 -3.09
N LEU A 141 14.32 -2.78 -4.06
CA LEU A 141 14.58 -2.33 -5.44
C LEU A 141 14.87 -0.83 -5.50
N LEU A 142 14.09 -0.01 -4.78
CA LEU A 142 14.33 1.43 -4.68
C LEU A 142 15.71 1.75 -4.09
N LEU A 143 16.11 1.04 -3.03
CA LEU A 143 17.45 1.19 -2.45
C LEU A 143 18.55 0.77 -3.44
N SER A 144 18.36 -0.32 -4.19
CA SER A 144 19.30 -0.75 -5.23
C SER A 144 19.49 0.33 -6.29
N LEU A 145 18.38 0.85 -6.83
CA LEU A 145 18.40 1.91 -7.84
C LEU A 145 19.02 3.21 -7.31
N SER A 146 18.75 3.55 -6.04
CA SER A 146 19.37 4.71 -5.39
C SER A 146 20.88 4.58 -5.29
N ASN A 147 21.38 3.38 -4.98
CA ASN A 147 22.81 3.11 -4.90
C ASN A 147 23.46 3.15 -6.29
N GLU A 148 22.84 2.55 -7.30
CA GLU A 148 23.30 2.63 -8.70
C GLU A 148 23.36 4.09 -9.18
N LEU A 149 22.34 4.90 -8.87
CA LEU A 149 22.31 6.32 -9.20
C LEU A 149 23.45 7.10 -8.51
N ALA A 150 23.73 6.79 -7.24
CA ALA A 150 24.85 7.39 -6.51
C ALA A 150 26.19 7.05 -7.17
N THR A 151 26.41 5.79 -7.55
CA THR A 151 27.61 5.36 -8.29
C THR A 151 27.75 6.08 -9.63
N ALA A 152 26.68 6.10 -10.43
CA ALA A 152 26.68 6.79 -11.73
C ALA A 152 26.99 8.29 -11.60
N ARG A 153 26.45 8.95 -10.57
CA ARG A 153 26.78 10.37 -10.27
C ARG A 153 28.25 10.56 -9.94
N GLN A 154 28.84 9.65 -9.17
CA GLN A 154 30.26 9.71 -8.84
C GLN A 154 31.14 9.53 -10.08
N GLU A 155 30.79 8.60 -10.97
CA GLU A 155 31.49 8.39 -12.24
C GLU A 155 31.42 9.63 -13.13
N ILE A 156 30.25 10.27 -13.25
CA ILE A 156 30.10 11.53 -14.01
C ILE A 156 31.06 12.61 -13.47
N VAL A 157 31.15 12.77 -12.15
CA VAL A 157 32.07 13.72 -11.52
C VAL A 157 33.52 13.38 -11.86
N GLN A 158 33.90 12.10 -11.82
CA GLN A 158 35.25 11.68 -12.22
C GLN A 158 35.54 12.01 -13.69
N TYR A 159 34.61 11.72 -14.60
CA TYR A 159 34.77 12.04 -16.01
C TYR A 159 34.87 13.53 -16.24
N HIS A 160 34.08 14.34 -15.53
CA HIS A 160 34.18 15.79 -15.62
C HIS A 160 35.57 16.30 -15.20
N GLY A 161 36.15 15.75 -14.13
CA GLY A 161 37.53 16.05 -13.73
C GLY A 161 38.56 15.70 -14.81
N LYS A 162 38.41 14.54 -15.47
CA LYS A 162 39.29 14.14 -16.59
C LYS A 162 39.16 15.08 -17.79
N ILE A 163 37.93 15.48 -18.14
CA ILE A 163 37.67 16.42 -19.23
C ILE A 163 38.33 17.76 -18.95
N SER A 164 38.19 18.29 -17.74
CA SER A 164 38.86 19.55 -17.35
C SER A 164 40.38 19.45 -17.45
N SER A 165 40.97 18.36 -16.98
CA SER A 165 42.42 18.13 -17.10
C SER A 165 42.89 18.11 -18.56
N LEU A 166 42.16 17.43 -19.45
CA LEU A 166 42.46 17.42 -20.88
C LEU A 166 42.31 18.80 -21.51
N HIS A 167 41.29 19.56 -21.11
CA HIS A 167 41.09 20.92 -21.58
C HIS A 167 42.26 21.84 -21.20
N ASP A 168 42.80 21.71 -19.99
CA ASP A 168 43.97 22.45 -19.54
C ASP A 168 45.22 22.08 -20.35
N GLN A 169 45.43 20.80 -20.64
CA GLN A 169 46.52 20.32 -21.49
C GLN A 169 46.44 20.92 -22.90
N ILE A 170 45.26 20.88 -23.53
CA ILE A 170 45.03 21.50 -24.85
C ILE A 170 45.32 23.00 -24.79
N SER A 171 44.85 23.69 -23.74
CA SER A 171 45.07 25.12 -23.57
C SER A 171 46.56 25.49 -23.45
N ASN A 172 47.35 24.65 -22.78
CA ASN A 172 48.79 24.81 -22.70
C ASN A 172 49.46 24.57 -24.06
N LEU A 173 49.12 23.48 -24.77
CA LEU A 173 49.64 23.20 -26.11
C LEU A 173 49.33 24.31 -27.12
N VAL A 174 48.13 24.90 -27.05
CA VAL A 174 47.74 26.05 -27.89
C VAL A 174 48.62 27.26 -27.59
N ARG A 175 48.94 27.52 -26.32
CA ARG A 175 49.83 28.61 -25.90
C ARG A 175 51.26 28.38 -26.40
N ASP A 176 51.76 27.17 -26.26
CA ASP A 176 53.11 26.79 -26.69
C ASP A 176 53.25 26.88 -28.21
N ASN A 177 52.26 26.38 -28.96
CA ASN A 177 52.20 26.52 -30.41
C ASN A 177 52.19 28.00 -30.84
N LYS A 178 51.44 28.85 -30.13
CA LYS A 178 51.42 30.30 -30.39
C LYS A 178 52.78 30.94 -30.12
N ASN A 179 53.46 30.55 -29.05
CA ASN A 179 54.80 31.03 -28.71
C ASN A 179 55.82 30.61 -29.77
N MET A 180 55.84 29.32 -30.15
CA MET A 180 56.74 28.78 -31.17
C MET A 180 56.52 29.45 -32.53
N LYS A 181 55.26 29.64 -32.94
CA LYS A 181 54.93 30.38 -34.16
C LYS A 181 55.48 31.81 -34.10
N GLY A 182 55.37 32.50 -32.95
CA GLY A 182 55.90 33.84 -32.75
C GLY A 182 57.42 33.91 -32.95
N ILE A 183 58.17 32.95 -32.40
CA ILE A 183 59.64 32.86 -32.56
C ILE A 183 60.03 32.63 -34.04
N LEU A 184 59.30 31.76 -34.73
CA LEU A 184 59.57 31.49 -36.15
C LEU A 184 59.27 32.71 -37.04
N GLU A 185 58.23 33.49 -36.72
CA GLU A 185 57.93 34.74 -37.41
C GLU A 185 58.98 35.83 -37.10
N SER A 186 59.45 35.95 -35.86
CA SER A 186 60.44 36.97 -35.47
C SER A 186 61.82 36.73 -36.10
N ASN A 187 62.19 35.47 -36.26
CA ASN A 187 63.47 35.08 -36.87
C ASN A 187 63.42 35.05 -38.41
N GLY A 188 62.28 35.41 -39.02
CA GLY A 188 62.12 35.48 -40.48
C GLY A 188 61.92 34.12 -41.18
N TYR A 189 61.81 33.02 -40.43
CA TYR A 189 61.56 31.68 -40.98
C TYR A 189 60.13 31.53 -41.53
N LEU A 190 59.16 32.25 -40.95
CA LEU A 190 57.78 32.29 -41.43
C LEU A 190 57.41 33.71 -41.85
N ARG A 191 56.86 33.85 -43.07
CA ARG A 191 56.33 35.12 -43.54
C ARG A 191 55.05 35.42 -42.75
N ARG A 192 54.98 36.57 -42.04
CA ARG A 192 53.75 37.01 -41.35
C ARG A 192 52.57 36.90 -42.29
N SER A 193 51.60 36.04 -41.96
CA SER A 193 50.36 35.96 -42.70
C SER A 193 49.68 37.33 -42.62
N LYS A 194 49.61 38.06 -43.75
CA LYS A 194 48.82 39.29 -43.82
C LYS A 194 47.38 38.90 -43.43
N LYS A 195 46.86 39.47 -42.34
CA LYS A 195 45.46 39.26 -41.95
C LYS A 195 44.59 39.62 -43.17
N PRO A 196 43.68 38.74 -43.62
CA PRO A 196 42.73 39.11 -44.65
C PRO A 196 41.98 40.35 -44.15
N ARG A 197 41.96 41.39 -44.97
CA ARG A 197 41.23 42.63 -44.68
C ARG A 197 39.79 42.22 -44.49
N THR A 198 39.29 42.35 -43.26
CA THR A 198 37.91 42.03 -42.91
C THR A 198 37.05 43.05 -43.63
N GLU A 199 36.55 42.66 -44.79
CA GLU A 199 35.54 43.38 -45.54
C GLU A 199 34.30 43.40 -44.64
N ARG A 200 33.94 44.60 -44.18
CA ARG A 200 32.71 44.83 -43.43
C ARG A 200 31.55 44.60 -44.40
N THR A 201 31.00 43.40 -44.42
CA THR A 201 29.64 43.20 -44.93
C THR A 201 28.68 43.70 -43.86
N ASP A 202 28.30 44.97 -44.00
CA ASP A 202 27.11 45.54 -43.37
C ASP A 202 25.88 44.79 -43.92
N GLU A 203 25.56 43.65 -43.31
CA GLU A 203 24.28 42.97 -43.55
C GLU A 203 23.21 43.65 -42.71
N ASP A 204 22.54 44.58 -43.38
CA ASP A 204 21.36 45.31 -42.94
C ASP A 204 20.18 44.34 -42.80
N VAL A 205 19.88 43.91 -41.57
CA VAL A 205 18.77 42.98 -41.27
C VAL A 205 17.45 43.78 -41.17
N PRO A 206 16.46 43.56 -42.05
CA PRO A 206 15.19 44.28 -41.96
C PRO A 206 14.35 43.71 -40.82
N ARG A 207 14.00 44.59 -39.87
CA ARG A 207 13.01 44.32 -38.82
C ARG A 207 11.65 44.01 -39.46
N LYS A 208 11.16 42.78 -39.29
CA LYS A 208 9.76 42.44 -39.55
C LYS A 208 8.92 42.82 -38.33
N THR A 209 7.98 43.74 -38.57
CA THR A 209 6.80 44.06 -37.77
C THR A 209 5.83 42.90 -37.68
#